data_AF-A0AA45W6I1-F1
#
_entry.id   AF-A0AA45W6I1-F1
#
_cell.length_a   1.000
_cell.length_b   1.000
_cell.length_c   1.000
_cell.angle_alpha   90.00
_cell.angle_beta   90.00
_cell.angle_gamma   90.00
#
_symmetry.space_group_name_H-M   'P 1'
#
loop_
_entity.id
_entity.type
_entity.pdbx_description
1 polymer ?
#
loop_
_entity_poly.entity_id
_entity_poly.type
_entity_poly.pdbx_seq_one_letter_code
_entity_poly.pdbx_strand_id
1 'polypeptide(L)'
;MTTNHLERLDPALIRPGRADVHVELGLVGANTARALFERFFPDHFAAAAEFEAALGMHLFSPATIQGWLLRYHDNPEAEAQPGELIPRTESSSYDEIGATLYDIPRTNEWHEMPG
;
A
#
# COMPACT_ATOMS: atom_id res chain seq x y z
N MET A 1 5.68 3.86 -17.21
CA MET A 1 6.81 4.57 -16.56
C MET A 1 6.61 4.57 -15.06
N THR A 2 7.67 4.70 -14.26
CA THR A 2 7.59 4.74 -12.79
C THR A 2 8.50 5.84 -12.26
N THR A 3 8.05 6.59 -11.26
CA THR A 3 8.85 7.63 -10.59
C THR A 3 8.50 7.68 -9.12
N ASN A 4 9.50 7.90 -8.26
CA ASN A 4 9.27 8.19 -6.84
C ASN A 4 9.00 9.70 -6.61
N HIS A 5 9.28 10.53 -7.62
CA HIS A 5 9.20 11.99 -7.56
C HIS A 5 8.47 12.50 -8.81
N LEU A 6 7.14 12.52 -8.76
CA LEU A 6 6.31 12.99 -9.88
C LEU A 6 6.51 14.50 -10.11
N GLU A 7 6.70 15.25 -9.03
CA GLU A 7 6.91 16.70 -9.01
C GLU A 7 8.18 17.17 -9.73
N ARG A 8 9.13 16.26 -9.95
CA ARG A 8 10.41 16.52 -10.64
C ARG A 8 10.36 16.16 -12.12
N LEU A 9 9.24 15.61 -12.58
CA LEU A 9 9.07 15.14 -13.95
C LEU A 9 8.68 16.32 -14.87
N ASP A 10 9.23 16.34 -16.08
CA ASP A 10 8.83 17.32 -17.09
C ASP A 10 7.33 17.16 -17.42
N PRO A 11 6.51 18.23 -17.30
CA PRO A 11 5.08 18.18 -17.61
C PRO A 11 4.76 17.66 -19.02
N ALA A 12 5.68 17.83 -19.98
CA ALA A 12 5.52 17.33 -21.35
C ALA A 12 5.53 15.78 -21.43
N LEU A 13 6.03 15.09 -20.40
CA LEU A 13 6.05 13.62 -20.32
C LEU A 13 4.74 13.04 -19.81
N ILE A 14 3.95 13.79 -19.03
CA ILE A 14 2.67 13.33 -18.45
C ILE A 14 1.42 13.84 -19.17
N ARG A 15 1.60 14.57 -20.27
CA ARG A 15 0.49 15.07 -21.07
C ARG A 15 -0.27 13.92 -21.77
N PRO A 16 -1.57 14.11 -22.09
CA PRO A 16 -2.34 13.17 -22.88
C PRO A 16 -1.64 12.81 -24.21
N GLY A 17 -1.69 11.54 -24.59
CA GLY A 17 -0.96 10.96 -25.73
C GLY A 17 0.49 10.61 -25.43
N ARG A 18 0.90 10.60 -24.16
CA ARG A 18 2.19 10.08 -23.67
C ARG A 18 1.97 9.13 -22.50
N ALA A 19 1.65 9.64 -21.33
CA ALA A 19 1.29 8.86 -20.16
C ALA A 19 -0.17 9.17 -19.80
N ASP A 20 -1.08 8.36 -20.33
CA ASP A 20 -2.52 8.61 -20.22
C ASP A 20 -3.13 8.15 -18.88
N VAL A 21 -2.49 7.18 -18.22
CA VAL A 21 -2.94 6.63 -16.94
C VAL A 21 -1.85 6.78 -15.90
N HIS A 22 -2.20 7.43 -14.79
CA HIS A 22 -1.33 7.58 -13.63
C HIS A 22 -1.93 6.83 -12.44
N VAL A 23 -1.14 5.97 -11.82
CA VAL A 23 -1.53 5.21 -10.63
C VAL A 23 -0.46 5.44 -9.57
N GLU A 24 -0.88 5.91 -8.40
CA GLU A 24 -0.01 6.00 -7.23
C GLU A 24 0.09 4.64 -6.55
N LEU A 25 1.31 4.20 -6.26
CA LEU A 25 1.58 2.99 -5.51
C LEU A 25 2.00 3.37 -4.09
N GLY A 26 1.01 3.45 -3.19
CA GLY A 26 1.18 3.88 -1.82
C GLY A 26 1.51 2.75 -0.83
N LEU A 27 1.50 3.11 0.46
CA LEU A 27 1.55 2.15 1.56
C LEU A 27 0.26 1.33 1.60
N VAL A 28 0.36 0.13 2.17
CA VAL A 28 -0.76 -0.81 2.28
C VAL A 28 -1.07 -1.10 3.74
N GLY A 29 -2.36 -1.24 4.03
CA GLY A 29 -2.85 -1.60 5.36
C GLY A 29 -2.97 -3.11 5.56
N ALA A 30 -3.46 -3.48 6.75
CA ALA A 30 -3.55 -4.86 7.21
C ALA A 30 -4.31 -5.79 6.25
N ASN A 31 -5.39 -5.32 5.59
CA ASN A 31 -6.17 -6.15 4.68
C ASN A 31 -5.36 -6.59 3.44
N THR A 32 -4.64 -5.67 2.81
CA THR A 32 -3.74 -6.00 1.70
C THR A 32 -2.56 -6.84 2.17
N ALA A 33 -2.05 -6.57 3.38
CA ALA A 33 -0.99 -7.38 3.98
C ALA A 33 -1.43 -8.83 4.21
N ARG A 34 -2.67 -9.04 4.65
CA ARG A 34 -3.30 -10.35 4.74
C ARG A 34 -3.42 -11.03 3.38
N ALA A 35 -3.89 -10.31 2.36
CA ALA A 35 -3.98 -10.88 1.01
C ALA A 35 -2.60 -11.31 0.46
N LEU A 36 -1.54 -10.56 0.80
CA LEU A 36 -0.17 -10.97 0.52
C LEU A 36 0.22 -12.22 1.32
N PHE A 37 -0.08 -12.26 2.62
CA PHE A 37 0.19 -13.41 3.48
C PHE A 37 -0.47 -14.69 2.92
N GLU A 38 -1.76 -14.65 2.61
CA GLU A 38 -2.52 -15.79 2.05
C GLU A 38 -1.92 -16.29 0.72
N ARG A 39 -1.30 -15.40 -0.06
CA ARG A 39 -0.61 -15.77 -1.30
C ARG A 39 0.76 -16.40 -1.07
N PHE A 40 1.46 -16.01 0.00
CA PHE A 40 2.74 -16.61 0.39
C PHE A 40 2.55 -17.95 1.11
N PHE A 41 1.51 -18.05 1.92
CA PHE A 41 1.19 -19.21 2.76
C PHE A 41 -0.23 -19.71 2.48
N PRO A 42 -0.42 -20.44 1.37
CA PRO A 42 -1.70 -21.10 1.10
C PRO A 42 -2.11 -21.95 2.31
N ASP A 43 -3.42 -22.02 2.57
CA ASP A 43 -4.04 -22.82 3.64
C ASP A 43 -3.82 -22.33 5.08
N HIS A 44 -3.07 -21.25 5.31
CA HIS A 44 -2.79 -20.70 6.64
C HIS A 44 -3.69 -19.49 6.97
N PHE A 45 -5.00 -19.62 6.76
CA PHE A 45 -5.95 -18.50 6.89
C PHE A 45 -6.10 -17.97 8.33
N ALA A 46 -5.97 -18.84 9.34
CA ALA A 46 -6.01 -18.42 10.73
C ALA A 46 -4.83 -17.50 11.08
N ALA A 47 -3.61 -17.92 10.72
CA ALA A 47 -2.40 -17.12 10.87
C ALA A 47 -2.48 -15.79 10.08
N ALA A 48 -3.09 -15.82 8.89
CA ALA A 48 -3.30 -14.60 8.10
C ALA A 48 -4.24 -13.60 8.79
N ALA A 49 -5.29 -14.08 9.47
CA ALA A 49 -6.20 -13.24 10.25
C ALA A 49 -5.54 -12.70 11.53
N GLU A 50 -4.71 -13.49 12.19
CA GLU A 50 -3.91 -13.05 13.33
C GLU A 50 -2.88 -11.97 12.92
N PHE A 51 -2.21 -12.18 11.78
CA PHE A 51 -1.31 -11.21 11.18
C PHE A 51 -2.04 -9.89 10.85
N GLU A 52 -3.23 -9.95 10.23
CA GLU A 52 -4.07 -8.78 9.98
C GLU A 52 -4.40 -8.03 11.29
N ALA A 53 -4.87 -8.75 12.31
CA ALA A 53 -5.25 -8.18 13.59
C ALA A 53 -4.05 -7.52 14.29
N ALA A 54 -2.87 -8.13 14.20
CA ALA A 54 -1.67 -7.64 14.85
C ALA A 54 -1.07 -6.40 14.16
N LEU A 55 -1.22 -6.26 12.84
CA LEU A 55 -0.82 -5.04 12.12
C LEU A 55 -1.72 -3.83 12.45
N GLY A 56 -2.99 -4.08 12.81
CA GLY A 56 -3.92 -3.02 13.18
C GLY A 56 -4.09 -1.94 12.10
N MET A 57 -3.89 -0.67 12.47
CA MET A 57 -4.02 0.49 11.56
C MET A 57 -2.69 0.92 10.93
N HIS A 58 -1.59 0.19 11.17
CA HIS A 58 -0.30 0.55 10.63
C HIS A 58 -0.24 0.33 9.12
N LEU A 59 0.43 1.25 8.42
CA LEU A 59 0.63 1.20 6.97
C LEU A 59 2.09 0.85 6.67
N PHE A 60 2.30 -0.05 5.72
CA PHE A 60 3.63 -0.54 5.35
C PHE A 60 3.81 -0.51 3.84
N SER A 61 5.06 -0.43 3.39
CA SER A 61 5.32 -0.68 1.97
C SER A 61 5.09 -2.18 1.67
N PRO A 62 4.56 -2.55 0.49
CA PRO A 62 4.45 -3.95 0.09
C PRO A 62 5.78 -4.71 0.19
N ALA A 63 6.89 -4.04 -0.09
CA ALA A 63 8.24 -4.61 0.00
C ALA A 63 8.64 -4.95 1.45
N THR A 64 8.25 -4.11 2.42
CA THR A 64 8.50 -4.36 3.85
C THR A 64 7.77 -5.62 4.31
N ILE A 65 6.48 -5.74 3.98
CA ILE A 65 5.68 -6.93 4.29
C ILE A 65 6.28 -8.15 3.61
N GLN A 66 6.59 -8.05 2.32
CA GLN A 66 7.17 -9.14 1.55
C GLN A 66 8.52 -9.61 2.12
N GLY A 67 9.40 -8.68 2.48
CA GLY A 67 10.70 -9.01 3.08
C GLY A 67 10.55 -9.76 4.39
N TRP A 68 9.56 -9.38 5.20
CA TRP A 68 9.22 -10.09 6.42
C TRP A 68 8.66 -11.49 6.11
N LEU A 69 7.70 -11.63 5.20
CA LEU A 69 7.13 -12.93 4.82
C LEU A 69 8.20 -13.90 4.28
N LEU A 70 9.14 -13.41 3.46
CA LEU A 70 10.24 -14.21 2.92
C LEU A 70 11.17 -14.76 4.01
N ARG A 71 11.39 -14.00 5.09
CA ARG A 71 12.24 -14.44 6.20
C ARG A 71 11.64 -15.61 6.97
N TYR A 72 10.31 -15.68 7.03
CA TYR A 72 9.57 -16.64 7.85
C TYR A 72 8.86 -17.71 7.01
N HIS A 73 9.35 -17.96 5.80
CA HIS A 73 8.69 -18.85 4.83
C HIS A 73 8.50 -20.32 5.30
N ASP A 74 9.26 -20.75 6.31
CA ASP A 74 9.23 -22.13 6.83
C ASP A 74 8.24 -22.33 7.99
N ASN A 75 7.78 -21.25 8.65
CA ASN A 75 6.91 -21.35 9.82
C ASN A 75 5.95 -20.14 9.93
N PRO A 76 4.86 -20.14 9.14
CA PRO A 76 3.90 -19.04 9.11
C PRO A 76 3.05 -18.89 10.38
N GLU A 77 2.84 -19.97 11.14
CA GLU A 77 2.00 -19.96 12.35
C GLU A 77 2.73 -19.39 13.56
N ALA A 78 4.00 -19.78 13.78
CA ALA A 78 4.74 -19.33 14.95
C ALA A 78 5.00 -17.82 14.95
N GLU A 79 4.92 -17.17 13.79
CA GLU A 79 5.39 -15.81 13.59
C GLU A 79 4.29 -14.87 13.12
N ALA A 80 2.99 -15.23 13.20
CA ALA A 80 1.86 -14.34 12.89
C ALA A 80 1.79 -13.05 13.77
N GLN A 81 2.81 -12.82 14.58
CA GLN A 81 3.05 -11.64 15.39
C GLN A 81 4.07 -10.72 14.69
N PRO A 82 3.62 -9.74 13.88
CA PRO A 82 4.46 -8.75 13.20
C PRO A 82 5.12 -7.73 14.16
N GLY A 83 5.44 -8.11 15.40
CA GLY A 83 6.06 -7.23 16.39
C GLY A 83 7.41 -6.65 15.95
N GLU A 84 8.10 -7.30 15.01
CA GLU A 84 9.30 -6.75 14.35
C GLU A 84 8.99 -5.80 13.19
N LEU A 85 7.81 -5.89 12.56
CA LEU A 85 7.37 -4.96 11.52
C LEU A 85 6.95 -3.63 12.13
N ILE A 86 6.32 -3.65 13.30
CA ILE A 86 5.85 -2.45 14.00
C ILE A 86 7.05 -1.81 14.69
N PRO A 87 7.52 -0.62 14.24
CA PRO A 87 8.62 0.05 14.91
C PRO A 87 8.20 0.34 16.35
N ARG A 88 9.02 -0.07 17.33
CA ARG A 88 8.84 0.30 18.73
C ARG A 88 9.11 1.80 18.87
N THR A 89 8.08 2.61 18.67
CA THR A 89 8.04 4.05 18.92
C THR A 89 9.30 4.79 18.48
N GLU A 90 9.41 5.11 17.20
CA GLU A 90 9.77 6.47 16.82
C GLU A 90 8.70 6.96 15.85
N SER A 91 8.12 8.10 16.19
CA SER A 91 7.15 8.84 15.40
C SER A 91 7.60 8.87 13.95
N SER A 92 7.00 8.01 13.12
CA SER A 92 7.19 8.07 11.68
C SER A 92 6.38 9.29 11.24
N SER A 93 7.10 10.34 10.87
CA SER A 93 6.64 11.66 10.45
C SER A 93 5.78 11.66 9.18
N TYR A 94 4.74 10.82 9.13
CA TYR A 94 3.69 10.81 8.11
C TYR A 94 2.35 11.34 8.64
N ASP A 95 2.29 11.72 9.92
CA ASP A 95 1.08 12.29 10.56
C ASP A 95 0.68 13.68 10.01
N GLU A 96 1.53 14.35 9.22
CA GLU A 96 1.24 15.71 8.69
C GLU A 96 0.73 15.76 7.23
N ILE A 97 0.71 14.65 6.47
CA ILE A 97 0.28 14.68 5.05
C ILE A 97 -1.04 13.94 4.80
N GLY A 98 -1.71 13.47 5.85
CA GLY A 98 -2.89 12.59 5.74
C GLY A 98 -4.26 13.27 5.79
N ALA A 99 -4.35 14.60 5.95
CA ALA A 99 -5.62 15.27 6.28
C ALA A 99 -6.12 16.33 5.29
N THR A 100 -5.45 16.57 4.16
CA THR A 100 -5.81 17.70 3.26
C THR A 100 -5.89 17.37 1.77
N LEU A 101 -6.15 16.11 1.37
CA LEU A 101 -6.50 15.85 -0.04
C LEU A 101 -7.36 14.60 -0.28
N TYR A 102 -8.36 14.34 0.56
CA TYR A 102 -9.47 13.44 0.20
C TYR A 102 -10.79 14.21 0.12
N ASP A 103 -10.89 15.05 -0.91
CA ASP A 103 -12.18 15.29 -1.56
C ASP A 103 -12.02 14.83 -3.01
N ILE A 104 -12.16 13.52 -3.21
CA ILE A 104 -12.32 12.95 -4.54
C ILE A 104 -13.81 13.10 -4.86
N PRO A 105 -14.23 14.02 -5.75
CA PRO A 105 -15.63 14.14 -6.07
C PRO A 105 -16.07 12.81 -6.73
N ARG A 106 -17.03 12.14 -6.11
CA ARG A 106 -17.78 11.06 -6.75
C ARG A 106 -18.72 11.67 -7.79
N THR A 107 -18.20 12.08 -8.94
CA THR A 107 -19.03 12.33 -10.12
C THR A 107 -18.36 11.74 -11.35
N ASN A 108 -18.89 10.60 -11.80
CA ASN A 108 -18.80 10.21 -13.19
C ASN A 108 -19.65 11.18 -14.01
N GLU A 109 -19.11 12.34 -14.39
CA GLU A 109 -19.72 13.25 -15.35
C GLU A 109 -18.65 13.83 -16.29
N TRP A 110 -18.17 13.00 -17.21
CA TRP A 110 -17.58 13.50 -18.46
C TRP A 110 -18.74 13.81 -19.41
N HIS A 111 -19.45 14.91 -19.13
CA HIS A 111 -20.46 15.47 -20.03
C HIS A 111 -19.77 15.98 -21.30
N GLU A 112 -20.42 15.64 -22.41
CA GLU A 112 -20.30 16.13 -23.79
C GLU A 112 -19.72 17.55 -23.92
N MET A 113 -18.75 17.72 -24.84
CA MET A 113 -18.38 19.03 -25.38
C MET A 113 -18.68 19.04 -26.89
N PRO A 114 -19.35 20.09 -27.40
CA PRO A 114 -19.94 20.11 -28.72
C PRO A 114 -18.92 20.41 -29.82
N GLY A 115 -19.17 19.86 -31.01
CA GLY A 115 -18.73 20.37 -32.30
C GLY A 115 -19.95 20.73 -33.14
#